data_AF-A0A7W1S8M9-F1
#
_entry.id   AF-A0A7W1S8M9-F1
#
_cell.length_a   1.000
_cell.length_b   1.000
_cell.length_c   1.000
_cell.angle_alpha   90.00
_cell.angle_beta   90.00
_cell.angle_gamma   90.00
#
_symmetry.space_group_name_H-M   'P 1'
#
loop_
_entity.id
_entity.type
_entity.pdbx_description
1 polymer ?
#
loop_
_entity_poly.entity_id
_entity_poly.type
_entity_poly.pdbx_seq_one_letter_code
_entity_poly.pdbx_strand_id
1 'polypeptide(L)'
;MDFGWEMGRMKRNRSALIVVLIVVTLIIAAVPMLTVQADYGTNWSGTFFNSTDLSGTGVQVAGINGLNFNWGTGVPNVNGADVPGIGKDNFSARFTSTQNLTPGQYNFVTSSDDGIRLYVNGALVIDKFIGRALTTDTVSVSITTTPVNLSVEYFEGIDQAILQVQWFLVGSGATAAPGQLFGTPGVITTAVPALTITVAGVKAEALRSGPYLGASFIGEVAAGTAIPPLARNKDEGIYNWYLVNTGTKTGWISGRYVTLTGDINAIPLQSTVFEQIDGAPDVGVLAVPRSFMNLRRRPSIRSAKLGEIAWGAETVLIGRTIQAGRNFWLQVRYKGQVGWIFAPFVSIRGDVNSVPVR
;
A
#
# COMPACT_ATOMS: atom_id res chain seq x y z
N MET A 1 -31.19 -48.19 -74.96
CA MET A 1 -30.73 -48.70 -73.66
C MET A 1 -30.34 -47.50 -72.86
N ASP A 2 -31.15 -47.25 -71.85
CA ASP A 2 -31.26 -46.05 -71.04
C ASP A 2 -30.52 -46.30 -69.73
N PHE A 3 -29.69 -45.38 -69.26
CA PHE A 3 -29.19 -45.35 -67.88
C PHE A 3 -28.83 -43.91 -67.53
N GLY A 4 -29.79 -43.23 -66.89
CA GLY A 4 -29.64 -41.91 -66.33
C GLY A 4 -28.98 -41.90 -64.96
N TRP A 5 -28.74 -40.70 -64.46
CA TRP A 5 -28.81 -40.36 -63.04
C TRP A 5 -29.30 -38.91 -62.88
N GLU A 6 -30.49 -38.77 -62.30
CA GLU A 6 -31.13 -37.51 -61.92
C GLU A 6 -30.41 -36.85 -60.73
N MET A 7 -30.25 -35.53 -60.79
CA MET A 7 -29.87 -34.71 -59.65
C MET A 7 -31.07 -34.52 -58.71
N GLY A 8 -31.02 -35.15 -57.54
CA GLY A 8 -31.97 -34.94 -56.45
C GLY A 8 -31.81 -33.55 -55.81
N ARG A 9 -32.87 -32.73 -55.92
CA ARG A 9 -33.08 -31.55 -55.07
C ARG A 9 -33.29 -32.01 -53.62
N MET A 10 -32.58 -31.39 -52.66
CA MET A 10 -33.00 -31.39 -51.26
C MET A 10 -33.12 -29.97 -50.70
N LYS A 11 -34.19 -29.82 -49.90
CA LYS A 11 -34.88 -28.61 -49.47
C LYS A 11 -34.07 -27.76 -48.48
N ARG A 12 -34.09 -26.42 -48.65
CA ARG A 12 -33.72 -25.46 -47.59
C ARG A 12 -34.85 -25.40 -46.57
N ASN A 13 -34.60 -25.84 -45.34
CA ASN A 13 -35.42 -25.47 -44.18
C ASN A 13 -34.60 -24.58 -43.25
N ARG A 14 -35.06 -23.34 -43.10
CA ARG A 14 -34.69 -22.43 -42.01
C ARG A 14 -35.62 -22.73 -40.84
N SER A 15 -35.11 -22.90 -39.61
CA SER A 15 -35.67 -22.36 -38.34
C SER A 15 -35.02 -23.03 -37.11
N ALA A 16 -34.13 -22.28 -36.48
CA ALA A 16 -33.86 -22.03 -35.06
C ALA A 16 -34.16 -23.05 -33.91
N LEU A 17 -33.26 -22.97 -32.91
CA LEU A 17 -33.40 -23.17 -31.44
C LEU A 17 -32.84 -24.46 -30.75
N ILE A 18 -31.90 -24.20 -29.82
CA ILE A 18 -31.63 -24.83 -28.49
C ILE A 18 -30.43 -25.82 -28.33
N VAL A 19 -29.33 -25.25 -27.78
CA VAL A 19 -28.47 -25.62 -26.61
C VAL A 19 -27.99 -27.07 -26.36
N VAL A 20 -26.67 -27.17 -26.02
CA VAL A 20 -25.89 -28.12 -25.15
C VAL A 20 -24.63 -28.60 -25.91
N LEU A 21 -23.35 -28.56 -25.47
CA LEU A 21 -22.59 -27.97 -24.35
C LEU A 21 -21.07 -28.32 -24.60
N ILE A 22 -20.16 -27.36 -24.43
CA ILE A 22 -18.81 -27.39 -23.78
C ILE A 22 -18.01 -28.73 -23.88
N VAL A 23 -16.80 -28.81 -24.45
CA VAL A 23 -15.48 -28.60 -23.79
C VAL A 23 -14.40 -28.50 -24.89
N VAL A 24 -13.78 -27.34 -25.08
CA VAL A 24 -12.38 -27.25 -25.54
C VAL A 24 -11.70 -26.26 -24.61
N THR A 25 -11.05 -26.82 -23.59
CA THR A 25 -10.25 -26.15 -22.57
C THR A 25 -9.11 -25.39 -23.22
N LEU A 26 -9.23 -24.07 -23.24
CA LEU A 26 -8.14 -23.13 -23.51
C LEU A 26 -7.41 -22.93 -22.18
N ILE A 27 -6.30 -23.64 -21.98
CA ILE A 27 -5.39 -23.39 -20.86
C ILE A 27 -4.65 -22.10 -21.20
N ILE A 28 -5.24 -20.96 -20.86
CA ILE A 28 -4.50 -19.72 -20.67
C ILE A 28 -3.84 -19.87 -19.30
N ALA A 29 -2.56 -20.20 -19.28
CA ALA A 29 -1.76 -20.02 -18.08
C ALA A 29 -1.75 -18.51 -17.79
N ALA A 30 -2.58 -18.07 -16.85
CA ALA A 30 -2.49 -16.73 -16.29
C ALA A 30 -1.12 -16.60 -15.64
N VAL A 31 -0.20 -15.89 -16.28
CA VAL A 31 1.04 -15.49 -15.61
C VAL A 31 0.63 -14.43 -14.58
N PRO A 32 0.71 -14.70 -13.27
CA PRO A 32 0.33 -13.72 -12.28
C PRO A 32 1.26 -12.51 -12.41
N MET A 33 0.71 -11.35 -12.76
CA MET A 33 1.45 -10.10 -12.72
C MET A 33 1.65 -9.71 -11.26
N LEU A 34 2.90 -9.57 -10.82
CA LEU A 34 3.25 -9.21 -9.45
C LEU A 34 2.78 -7.78 -9.14
N THR A 35 1.74 -7.67 -8.33
CA THR A 35 1.30 -6.41 -7.72
C THR A 35 2.35 -5.97 -6.70
N VAL A 36 2.99 -4.82 -6.90
CA VAL A 36 3.89 -4.23 -5.88
C VAL A 36 3.03 -3.57 -4.81
N GLN A 37 2.59 -4.37 -3.85
CA GLN A 37 2.01 -3.93 -2.59
C GLN A 37 3.16 -3.58 -1.61
N ALA A 38 2.99 -2.54 -0.80
CA ALA A 38 3.83 -2.38 0.38
C ALA A 38 3.56 -3.58 1.31
N ASP A 39 4.62 -4.29 1.65
CA ASP A 39 4.58 -5.43 2.54
C ASP A 39 5.29 -5.06 3.84
N TYR A 40 4.74 -5.53 4.95
CA TYR A 40 5.22 -5.30 6.30
C TYR A 40 5.83 -6.58 6.89
N GLY A 41 5.71 -7.68 6.15
CA GLY A 41 6.03 -9.03 6.57
C GLY A 41 5.07 -9.58 7.58
N THR A 42 5.14 -10.88 7.74
CA THR A 42 4.34 -11.63 8.70
C THR A 42 5.24 -12.49 9.57
N ASN A 43 4.68 -13.01 10.67
CA ASN A 43 5.34 -13.98 11.54
C ASN A 43 6.74 -13.54 12.05
N TRP A 44 6.87 -12.27 12.40
CA TRP A 44 8.06 -11.76 13.07
C TRP A 44 8.16 -12.32 14.49
N SER A 45 9.39 -12.57 14.91
CA SER A 45 9.76 -12.83 16.31
C SER A 45 10.63 -11.68 16.81
N GLY A 46 10.25 -11.06 17.92
CA GLY A 46 10.99 -10.02 18.61
C GLY A 46 11.65 -10.56 19.88
N THR A 47 12.87 -10.11 20.17
CA THR A 47 13.50 -10.22 21.49
C THR A 47 13.74 -8.83 22.02
N PHE A 48 13.14 -8.49 23.16
CA PHE A 48 13.25 -7.19 23.80
C PHE A 48 14.25 -7.24 24.96
N PHE A 49 15.03 -6.19 25.13
CA PHE A 49 16.06 -6.06 26.14
C PHE A 49 15.85 -4.78 26.94
N ASN A 50 16.00 -4.85 28.26
CA ASN A 50 15.91 -3.68 29.13
C ASN A 50 17.27 -2.93 29.20
N SER A 51 17.82 -2.66 28.02
CA SER A 51 19.08 -1.97 27.74
C SER A 51 19.04 -1.42 26.32
N THR A 52 19.78 -0.35 26.01
CA THR A 52 19.79 0.26 24.66
C THR A 52 20.72 -0.42 23.65
N ASP A 53 21.54 -1.39 24.07
CA ASP A 53 22.61 -1.99 23.27
C ASP A 53 22.40 -3.48 22.98
N LEU A 54 21.15 -3.97 23.09
CA LEU A 54 20.76 -5.37 22.87
C LEU A 54 21.44 -6.36 23.84
N SER A 55 21.79 -5.92 25.05
CA SER A 55 22.47 -6.72 26.06
C SER A 55 21.52 -7.25 27.14
N GLY A 56 22.03 -8.18 27.97
CA GLY A 56 21.27 -8.77 29.07
C GLY A 56 20.25 -9.83 28.64
N THR A 57 19.34 -10.15 29.57
CA THR A 57 18.31 -11.19 29.37
C THR A 57 17.17 -10.66 28.51
N GLY A 58 17.02 -11.23 27.32
CA GLY A 58 15.96 -10.84 26.39
C GLY A 58 14.60 -11.52 26.67
N VAL A 59 13.51 -10.81 26.40
CA VAL A 59 12.13 -11.31 26.48
C VAL A 59 11.60 -11.55 25.07
N GLN A 60 11.23 -12.79 24.78
CA GLN A 60 10.80 -13.20 23.44
C GLN A 60 9.30 -13.02 23.24
N VAL A 61 8.94 -12.49 22.07
CA VAL A 61 7.56 -12.36 21.59
C VAL A 61 7.51 -12.86 20.15
N ALA A 62 6.49 -13.64 19.79
CA ALA A 62 6.34 -14.21 18.46
C ALA A 62 4.98 -13.85 17.83
N GLY A 63 4.80 -14.19 16.56
CA GLY A 63 3.53 -14.00 15.85
C GLY A 63 3.20 -12.54 15.58
N ILE A 64 4.22 -11.69 15.39
CA ILE A 64 4.05 -10.27 15.08
C ILE A 64 3.80 -10.12 13.58
N ASN A 65 2.69 -9.47 13.22
CA ASN A 65 2.33 -9.21 11.82
C ASN A 65 2.60 -7.75 11.47
N GLY A 66 3.72 -7.52 10.80
CA GLY A 66 4.25 -6.17 10.56
C GLY A 66 4.95 -5.57 11.78
N LEU A 67 6.03 -4.82 11.53
CA LEU A 67 6.62 -3.95 12.53
C LEU A 67 6.06 -2.55 12.31
N ASN A 68 4.98 -2.22 13.01
CA ASN A 68 4.32 -0.92 12.94
C ASN A 68 3.86 -0.52 14.34
N PHE A 69 4.83 -0.09 15.13
CA PHE A 69 4.68 0.25 16.53
C PHE A 69 4.81 1.75 16.73
N ASN A 70 3.90 2.28 17.53
CA ASN A 70 4.05 3.56 18.18
C ASN A 70 3.67 3.35 19.64
N TRP A 71 4.68 3.24 20.50
CA TRP A 71 4.52 3.10 21.94
C TRP A 71 4.47 4.45 22.64
N GLY A 72 4.76 5.55 21.93
CA GLY A 72 4.84 6.89 22.51
C GLY A 72 5.79 6.89 23.70
N THR A 73 5.35 7.42 24.83
CA THR A 73 6.11 7.42 26.10
C THR A 73 5.81 6.20 26.98
N GLY A 74 5.15 5.19 26.43
CA GLY A 74 4.70 3.97 27.11
C GLY A 74 5.69 2.82 27.00
N VAL A 75 5.36 1.71 27.67
CA VAL A 75 6.12 0.46 27.54
C VAL A 75 5.85 -0.21 26.19
N PRO A 76 6.76 -1.06 25.69
CA PRO A 76 6.52 -1.85 24.50
C PRO A 76 5.27 -2.72 24.65
N ASN A 77 4.27 -2.45 23.82
CA ASN A 77 3.06 -3.26 23.69
C ASN A 77 3.05 -3.96 22.33
N VAL A 78 2.96 -5.29 22.34
CA VAL A 78 2.96 -6.11 21.14
C VAL A 78 1.71 -6.99 21.17
N ASN A 79 0.94 -6.99 20.08
CA ASN A 79 -0.31 -7.75 19.97
C ASN A 79 -1.32 -7.47 21.10
N GLY A 80 -1.33 -6.24 21.63
CA GLY A 80 -2.24 -5.81 22.69
C GLY A 80 -1.78 -6.14 24.11
N ALA A 81 -0.56 -6.68 24.30
CA ALA A 81 0.01 -6.98 25.61
C ALA A 81 1.39 -6.33 25.81
N ASP A 82 1.63 -5.83 27.01
CA ASP A 82 2.93 -5.24 27.38
C ASP A 82 3.99 -6.34 27.46
N VAL A 83 5.21 -6.05 27.01
CA VAL A 83 6.33 -6.98 27.08
C VAL A 83 6.86 -7.00 28.53
N PRO A 84 6.76 -8.13 29.27
CA PRO A 84 7.06 -8.15 30.69
C PRO A 84 8.51 -7.77 31.01
N GLY A 85 8.71 -6.90 31.99
CA GLY A 85 10.06 -6.55 32.47
C GLY A 85 10.84 -5.60 31.56
N ILE A 86 10.22 -5.06 30.51
CA ILE A 86 10.81 -4.03 29.64
C ILE A 86 10.27 -2.66 30.04
N GLY A 87 11.18 -1.73 30.36
CA GLY A 87 10.83 -0.36 30.70
C GLY A 87 10.36 0.45 29.49
N LYS A 88 9.76 1.61 29.77
CA LYS A 88 9.32 2.57 28.74
C LYS A 88 10.48 3.32 28.07
N ASP A 89 11.60 3.46 28.76
CA ASP A 89 12.82 4.13 28.30
C ASP A 89 13.99 3.15 28.40
N ASN A 90 15.07 3.42 27.67
CA ASN A 90 16.33 2.68 27.70
C ASN A 90 16.17 1.18 27.37
N PHE A 91 15.36 0.86 26.36
CA PHE A 91 15.17 -0.51 25.91
C PHE A 91 15.64 -0.68 24.46
N SER A 92 15.77 -1.93 24.03
CA SER A 92 16.04 -2.26 22.64
C SER A 92 15.32 -3.54 22.25
N ALA A 93 15.20 -3.76 20.95
CA ALA A 93 14.57 -4.95 20.41
C ALA A 93 15.29 -5.44 19.16
N ARG A 94 15.41 -6.76 19.03
CA ARG A 94 15.81 -7.43 17.79
C ARG A 94 14.62 -8.21 17.24
N PHE A 95 14.13 -7.81 16.09
CA PHE A 95 13.12 -8.52 15.33
C PHE A 95 13.78 -9.36 14.25
N THR A 96 13.23 -10.54 14.01
CA THR A 96 13.65 -11.43 12.94
C THR A 96 12.43 -12.01 12.25
N SER A 97 12.51 -12.17 10.94
CA SER A 97 11.53 -12.94 10.19
C SER A 97 12.09 -13.46 8.88
N THR A 98 11.54 -14.56 8.42
CA THR A 98 11.86 -15.17 7.13
C THR A 98 10.69 -14.93 6.18
N GLN A 99 10.93 -14.14 5.13
CA GLN A 99 9.91 -13.70 4.18
C GLN A 99 10.09 -14.38 2.82
N ASN A 100 9.00 -14.84 2.21
CA ASN A 100 9.02 -15.36 0.84
C ASN A 100 8.86 -14.20 -0.14
N LEU A 101 9.97 -13.52 -0.41
CA LEU A 101 10.01 -12.42 -1.37
C LEU A 101 10.29 -12.95 -2.78
N THR A 102 9.74 -12.29 -3.80
CA THR A 102 10.10 -12.60 -5.19
C THR A 102 11.49 -12.05 -5.46
N PRO A 103 12.41 -12.77 -6.15
CA PRO A 103 13.69 -12.19 -6.55
C PRO A 103 13.53 -10.88 -7.33
N GLY A 104 14.22 -9.84 -6.89
CA GLY A 104 14.19 -8.50 -7.47
C GLY A 104 14.73 -7.42 -6.56
N GLN A 105 14.78 -6.20 -7.06
CA GLN A 105 15.17 -5.04 -6.28
C GLN A 105 14.02 -4.60 -5.38
N TYR A 106 14.28 -4.42 -4.09
CA TYR A 106 13.34 -3.93 -3.09
C TYR A 106 13.82 -2.62 -2.51
N ASN A 107 12.89 -1.72 -2.20
CA ASN A 107 13.16 -0.59 -1.31
C ASN A 107 12.60 -0.94 0.06
N PHE A 108 13.46 -0.93 1.06
CA PHE A 108 13.08 -1.00 2.46
C PHE A 108 12.97 0.43 3.00
N VAL A 109 11.89 0.70 3.73
CA VAL A 109 11.63 1.98 4.38
C VAL A 109 11.45 1.72 5.86
N THR A 110 12.18 2.47 6.68
CA THR A 110 12.11 2.36 8.13
C THR A 110 11.91 3.72 8.75
N SER A 111 10.94 3.87 9.66
CA SER A 111 10.81 5.03 10.53
C SER A 111 11.11 4.61 11.95
N SER A 112 12.02 5.31 12.62
CA SER A 112 12.32 5.03 14.03
C SER A 112 12.55 6.30 14.84
N ASP A 113 12.14 6.22 16.10
CA ASP A 113 12.50 7.09 17.21
C ASP A 113 12.78 6.14 18.38
N ASP A 114 14.00 5.89 18.82
CA ASP A 114 15.28 6.43 18.35
C ASP A 114 15.89 5.66 17.14
N GLY A 115 16.83 4.74 17.42
CA GLY A 115 17.80 4.23 16.47
C GLY A 115 17.39 2.90 15.86
N ILE A 116 17.87 2.62 14.64
CA ILE A 116 17.53 1.39 13.92
C ILE A 116 18.71 0.84 13.11
N ARG A 117 18.78 -0.48 13.02
CA ARG A 117 19.50 -1.19 11.96
C ARG A 117 18.56 -2.13 11.21
N LEU A 118 18.76 -2.25 9.91
CA LEU A 118 18.09 -3.24 9.08
C LEU A 118 19.14 -4.13 8.43
N TYR A 119 18.91 -5.44 8.55
CA TYR A 119 19.68 -6.48 7.90
C TYR A 119 18.80 -7.26 6.93
N VAL A 120 19.34 -7.51 5.75
CA VAL A 120 18.72 -8.35 4.71
C VAL A 120 19.70 -9.47 4.36
N ASN A 121 19.31 -10.73 4.59
CA ASN A 121 20.18 -11.90 4.48
C ASN A 121 21.51 -11.75 5.25
N GLY A 122 21.45 -11.12 6.42
CA GLY A 122 22.62 -10.85 7.27
C GLY A 122 23.47 -9.65 6.84
N ALA A 123 23.22 -9.04 5.68
CA ALA A 123 23.89 -7.82 5.26
C ALA A 123 23.24 -6.59 5.91
N LEU A 124 24.03 -5.75 6.57
CA LEU A 124 23.58 -4.47 7.15
C LEU A 124 23.32 -3.45 6.03
N VAL A 125 22.07 -3.06 5.85
CA VAL A 125 21.63 -2.17 4.77
C VAL A 125 21.17 -0.79 5.27
N ILE A 126 20.77 -0.68 6.54
CA ILE A 126 20.58 0.60 7.24
C ILE A 126 21.34 0.52 8.55
N ASP A 127 22.22 1.47 8.82
CA ASP A 127 22.95 1.59 10.09
C ASP A 127 22.76 2.99 10.68
N LYS A 128 21.68 3.13 11.46
CA LYS A 128 21.30 4.36 12.16
C LYS A 128 21.02 4.06 13.63
N PHE A 129 21.90 3.27 14.26
CA PHE A 129 21.81 2.89 15.67
C PHE A 129 22.39 3.99 16.57
N ILE A 130 21.81 5.18 16.47
CA ILE A 130 22.16 6.39 17.23
C ILE A 130 20.88 7.04 17.75
N GLY A 131 20.99 7.84 18.82
CA GLY A 131 19.87 8.60 19.37
C GLY A 131 19.43 9.70 18.41
N ARG A 132 18.14 9.78 18.12
CA ARG A 132 17.55 10.72 17.15
C ARG A 132 16.03 10.74 17.30
N ALA A 133 15.45 11.91 17.12
CA ALA A 133 14.00 12.03 16.93
C ALA A 133 13.53 11.24 15.70
N LEU A 134 12.22 10.97 15.63
CA LEU A 134 11.54 10.26 14.56
C LEU A 134 12.08 10.59 13.17
N THR A 135 12.78 9.62 12.58
CA THR A 135 13.43 9.76 11.28
C THR A 135 13.08 8.59 10.38
N THR A 136 12.78 8.89 9.11
CA THR A 136 12.54 7.88 8.08
C THR A 136 13.79 7.70 7.20
N ASP A 137 14.29 6.47 7.11
CA ASP A 137 15.35 6.05 6.21
C ASP A 137 14.80 5.15 5.09
N THR A 138 15.52 5.09 3.98
CA THR A 138 15.19 4.23 2.85
C THR A 138 16.45 3.64 2.25
N VAL A 139 16.43 2.36 1.90
CA VAL A 139 17.53 1.68 1.20
C VAL A 139 16.99 0.75 0.11
N SER A 140 17.70 0.72 -1.02
CA SER A 140 17.45 -0.23 -2.11
C SER A 140 18.32 -1.48 -1.94
N VAL A 141 17.72 -2.65 -1.99
CA VAL A 141 18.39 -3.95 -1.81
C VAL A 141 17.97 -4.91 -2.91
N SER A 142 18.93 -5.52 -3.59
CA SER A 142 18.66 -6.58 -4.57
C SER A 142 18.49 -7.92 -3.87
N ILE A 143 17.29 -8.49 -3.94
CA ILE A 143 16.96 -9.84 -3.50
C ILE A 143 17.21 -10.80 -4.66
N THR A 144 18.18 -11.70 -4.51
CA THR A 144 18.53 -12.70 -5.54
C THR A 144 18.09 -14.11 -5.17
N THR A 145 17.77 -14.34 -3.89
CA THR A 145 17.39 -15.65 -3.33
C THR A 145 16.20 -15.50 -2.40
N THR A 146 15.40 -16.55 -2.30
CA THR A 146 14.23 -16.65 -1.42
C THR A 146 14.26 -18.03 -0.73
N PRO A 147 13.89 -18.14 0.55
CA PRO A 147 13.36 -17.09 1.41
C PRO A 147 14.43 -16.07 1.85
N VAL A 148 13.97 -14.87 2.23
CA VAL A 148 14.81 -13.75 2.69
C VAL A 148 14.75 -13.67 4.21
N ASN A 149 15.91 -13.69 4.85
CA ASN A 149 16.01 -13.46 6.28
C ASN A 149 16.13 -11.96 6.55
N LEU A 150 15.14 -11.39 7.21
CA LEU A 150 15.13 -10.01 7.66
C LEU A 150 15.45 -9.96 9.16
N SER A 151 16.31 -9.03 9.54
CA SER A 151 16.47 -8.66 10.95
C SER A 151 16.44 -7.15 11.10
N VAL A 152 15.72 -6.68 12.11
CA VAL A 152 15.65 -5.27 12.49
C VAL A 152 16.12 -5.16 13.92
N GLU A 153 17.11 -4.32 14.16
CA GLU A 153 17.49 -3.91 15.50
C GLU A 153 16.97 -2.51 15.73
N TYR A 154 16.40 -2.26 16.90
CA TYR A 154 15.85 -0.98 17.29
C TYR A 154 16.26 -0.68 18.72
N PHE A 155 16.49 0.58 19.06
CA PHE A 155 16.56 0.99 20.45
C PHE A 155 15.79 2.27 20.69
N GLU A 156 15.37 2.41 21.94
CA GLU A 156 14.75 3.59 22.51
C GLU A 156 15.60 4.09 23.67
N GLY A 157 15.99 5.36 23.62
CA GLY A 157 16.70 6.04 24.69
C GLY A 157 15.72 6.61 25.72
N ILE A 158 15.03 7.68 25.35
CA ILE A 158 14.07 8.39 26.19
C ILE A 158 12.96 9.03 25.35
N ASP A 159 11.79 9.21 25.97
CA ASP A 159 10.63 9.94 25.41
C ASP A 159 9.82 9.13 24.39
N GLN A 160 9.94 9.37 23.08
CA GLN A 160 9.05 8.80 22.07
C GLN A 160 9.61 7.51 21.45
N ALA A 161 8.94 6.39 21.70
CA ALA A 161 9.30 5.10 21.12
C ALA A 161 8.44 4.72 19.90
N ILE A 162 9.02 4.78 18.70
CA ILE A 162 8.35 4.49 17.42
C ILE A 162 9.22 3.59 16.55
N LEU A 163 8.62 2.54 15.96
CA LEU A 163 9.27 1.66 14.99
C LEU A 163 8.29 1.25 13.88
N GLN A 164 8.58 1.61 12.64
CA GLN A 164 7.79 1.23 11.47
C GLN A 164 8.70 0.71 10.36
N VAL A 165 8.40 -0.47 9.81
CA VAL A 165 9.18 -1.10 8.74
C VAL A 165 8.25 -1.61 7.65
N GLN A 166 8.56 -1.26 6.41
CA GLN A 166 7.87 -1.75 5.23
C GLN A 166 8.83 -1.89 4.06
N TRP A 167 8.49 -2.69 3.07
CA TRP A 167 9.22 -2.76 1.80
C TRP A 167 8.30 -2.93 0.61
N PHE A 168 8.86 -2.63 -0.55
CA PHE A 168 8.18 -2.80 -1.83
C PHE A 168 9.16 -3.28 -2.89
N LEU A 169 8.73 -4.23 -3.71
CA LEU A 169 9.46 -4.71 -4.89
C LEU A 169 9.50 -3.59 -5.95
N VAL A 170 10.66 -3.03 -6.23
CA VAL A 170 10.86 -1.93 -7.19
C VAL A 170 11.10 -2.46 -8.62
N GLY A 171 11.60 -3.69 -8.76
CA GLY A 171 11.73 -4.35 -10.05
C GLY A 171 12.12 -5.83 -9.93
N SER A 172 11.53 -6.71 -10.74
CA SER A 172 11.85 -8.15 -10.72
C SER A 172 13.23 -8.42 -11.32
N GLY A 173 14.04 -9.19 -10.60
CA GLY A 173 15.40 -9.56 -11.00
C GLY A 173 15.37 -10.80 -11.88
N ALA A 174 14.65 -10.77 -13.01
CA ALA A 174 14.73 -11.84 -13.98
C ALA A 174 15.98 -11.65 -14.85
N THR A 175 17.13 -12.14 -14.39
CA THR A 175 18.21 -12.48 -15.34
C THR A 175 17.72 -13.67 -16.17
N ALA A 176 17.33 -13.41 -17.41
CA ALA A 176 17.13 -14.47 -18.39
C ALA A 176 18.43 -15.26 -18.53
N ALA A 177 18.38 -16.57 -18.32
CA ALA A 177 19.49 -17.46 -18.62
C ALA A 177 19.79 -17.41 -20.13
N PRO A 178 21.04 -17.25 -20.57
CA PRO A 178 21.39 -17.32 -21.97
C PRO A 178 21.46 -18.80 -22.41
N GLY A 179 20.64 -19.16 -23.40
CA GLY A 179 20.85 -20.35 -24.22
C GLY A 179 19.67 -21.31 -24.28
N GLN A 180 18.81 -21.11 -25.28
CA GLN A 180 18.48 -22.17 -26.24
C GLN A 180 17.86 -21.54 -27.50
N LEU A 181 18.60 -21.60 -28.60
CA LEU A 181 18.12 -21.35 -29.96
C LEU A 181 17.25 -22.55 -30.39
N PHE A 182 16.15 -22.29 -31.12
CA PHE A 182 15.89 -22.70 -32.51
C PHE A 182 14.39 -22.49 -32.88
N GLY A 183 14.12 -21.82 -34.01
CA GLY A 183 12.87 -21.96 -34.79
C GLY A 183 12.10 -20.68 -35.18
N THR A 184 12.29 -20.20 -36.41
CA THR A 184 11.55 -19.17 -37.21
C THR A 184 10.12 -19.62 -37.64
N PRO A 185 9.23 -18.84 -38.31
CA PRO A 185 9.21 -17.39 -38.62
C PRO A 185 7.84 -16.64 -38.39
N GLY A 186 7.93 -15.32 -38.12
CA GLY A 186 7.05 -14.27 -38.66
C GLY A 186 5.59 -14.15 -38.20
N VAL A 187 5.32 -13.24 -37.25
CA VAL A 187 3.99 -12.63 -37.08
C VAL A 187 4.13 -11.11 -37.19
N ILE A 188 3.44 -10.52 -38.17
CA ILE A 188 3.24 -9.07 -38.22
C ILE A 188 2.23 -8.73 -37.12
N THR A 189 2.70 -8.15 -36.01
CA THR A 189 1.82 -7.55 -35.00
C THR A 189 1.77 -6.05 -35.24
N THR A 190 0.63 -5.55 -35.70
CA THR A 190 0.26 -4.15 -35.50
C THR A 190 0.34 -3.87 -33.99
N ALA A 191 1.26 -2.99 -33.58
CA ALA A 191 1.46 -2.64 -32.19
C ALA A 191 0.15 -2.09 -31.61
N VAL A 192 -0.46 -2.85 -30.70
CA VAL A 192 -1.49 -2.29 -29.82
C VAL A 192 -0.81 -1.16 -29.05
N PRO A 193 -1.32 0.08 -29.10
CA PRO A 193 -0.69 1.18 -28.38
C PRO A 193 -0.65 0.83 -26.90
N ALA A 194 0.55 0.93 -26.31
CA ALA A 194 0.74 0.74 -24.88
C ALA A 194 -0.20 1.71 -24.14
N LEU A 195 -1.02 1.18 -23.25
CA LEU A 195 -1.93 1.96 -22.42
C LEU A 195 -1.13 2.98 -21.60
N THR A 196 -1.36 4.27 -21.84
CA THR A 196 -0.47 5.32 -21.32
C THR A 196 -1.28 6.50 -20.82
N ILE A 197 -0.90 7.02 -19.65
CA ILE A 197 -1.41 8.26 -19.08
C ILE A 197 -0.35 9.33 -19.19
N THR A 198 -0.70 10.45 -19.81
CA THR A 198 0.20 11.60 -19.95
C THR A 198 -0.32 12.77 -19.14
N VAL A 199 0.49 13.31 -18.23
CA VAL A 199 0.13 14.51 -17.46
C VAL A 199 -0.01 15.71 -18.39
N ALA A 200 -1.18 16.36 -18.38
CA ALA A 200 -1.53 17.42 -19.30
C ALA A 200 -2.36 18.53 -18.63
N GLY A 201 -2.17 19.77 -19.07
CA GLY A 201 -2.93 20.92 -18.58
C GLY A 201 -2.49 21.49 -17.23
N VAL A 202 -1.44 20.93 -16.60
CA VAL A 202 -0.81 21.42 -15.37
C VAL A 202 0.71 21.32 -15.48
N LYS A 203 1.46 22.05 -14.63
CA LYS A 203 2.94 21.96 -14.58
C LYS A 203 3.43 20.65 -13.94
N ALA A 204 2.69 20.18 -12.94
CA ALA A 204 2.89 18.89 -12.33
C ALA A 204 1.57 18.42 -11.71
N GLU A 205 1.34 17.12 -11.68
CA GLU A 205 0.18 16.48 -11.08
C GLU A 205 0.55 15.88 -9.72
N ALA A 206 -0.28 16.08 -8.71
CA ALA A 206 -0.01 15.60 -7.36
C ALA A 206 -0.10 14.07 -7.28
N LEU A 207 0.96 13.43 -6.79
CA LEU A 207 1.00 12.02 -6.45
C LEU A 207 0.56 11.82 -5.00
N ARG A 208 -0.44 10.98 -4.77
CA ARG A 208 -1.07 10.80 -3.45
C ARG A 208 -1.07 9.36 -2.97
N SER A 209 -1.15 9.16 -1.65
CA SER A 209 -1.29 7.83 -1.05
C SER A 209 -2.63 7.14 -1.34
N GLY A 210 -3.62 7.89 -1.84
CA GLY A 210 -4.95 7.40 -2.20
C GLY A 210 -5.61 8.20 -3.31
N PRO A 211 -6.66 7.64 -3.96
CA PRO A 211 -7.41 8.28 -5.03
C PRO A 211 -8.40 9.32 -4.50
N TYR A 212 -7.93 10.18 -3.58
CA TYR A 212 -8.72 11.20 -2.93
C TYR A 212 -7.94 12.50 -2.86
N LEU A 213 -8.61 13.64 -3.06
CA LEU A 213 -7.99 14.94 -2.84
C LEU A 213 -7.50 15.15 -1.40
N GLY A 214 -8.06 14.42 -0.44
CA GLY A 214 -7.63 14.44 0.96
C GLY A 214 -6.63 13.37 1.38
N ALA A 215 -6.20 12.50 0.47
CA ALA A 215 -5.12 11.57 0.72
C ALA A 215 -3.77 12.30 0.79
N SER A 216 -2.81 11.70 1.50
CA SER A 216 -1.53 12.33 1.79
C SER A 216 -0.77 12.65 0.51
N PHE A 217 -0.17 13.84 0.46
CA PHE A 217 0.70 14.23 -0.64
C PHE A 217 2.05 13.53 -0.49
N ILE A 218 2.42 12.75 -1.49
CA ILE A 218 3.67 11.97 -1.46
C ILE A 218 4.65 12.39 -2.56
N GLY A 219 4.24 13.19 -3.53
CA GLY A 219 5.12 13.73 -4.57
C GLY A 219 4.37 14.38 -5.72
N GLU A 220 5.06 14.59 -6.84
CA GLU A 220 4.48 15.17 -8.06
C GLU A 220 4.95 14.42 -9.30
N VAL A 221 4.16 14.52 -10.37
CA VAL A 221 4.47 13.99 -11.70
C VAL A 221 4.52 15.15 -12.68
N ALA A 222 5.68 15.40 -13.29
CA ALA A 222 5.86 16.55 -14.19
C ALA A 222 4.95 16.48 -15.44
N ALA A 223 4.60 17.65 -15.97
CA ALA A 223 3.87 17.77 -17.24
C ALA A 223 4.54 16.99 -18.38
N GLY A 224 3.74 16.38 -19.25
CA GLY A 224 4.23 15.60 -20.40
C GLY A 224 4.79 14.23 -20.03
N THR A 225 4.91 13.90 -18.74
CA THR A 225 5.33 12.55 -18.33
C THR A 225 4.27 11.54 -18.73
N ALA A 226 4.68 10.56 -19.53
CA ALA A 226 3.87 9.45 -20.01
C ALA A 226 4.14 8.21 -19.15
N ILE A 227 3.10 7.72 -18.46
CA ILE A 227 3.21 6.63 -17.48
C ILE A 227 2.10 5.60 -17.72
N PRO A 228 2.43 4.29 -17.80
CA PRO A 228 1.41 3.25 -17.82
C PRO A 228 0.61 3.22 -16.50
N PRO A 229 -0.73 3.24 -16.54
CA PRO A 229 -1.54 3.11 -15.34
C PRO A 229 -1.54 1.67 -14.82
N LEU A 230 -1.37 1.52 -13.50
CA LEU A 230 -1.42 0.23 -12.81
C LEU A 230 -2.85 -0.17 -12.43
N ALA A 231 -3.64 0.81 -12.00
CA ALA A 231 -5.03 0.61 -11.61
C ALA A 231 -5.81 1.91 -11.80
N ARG A 232 -7.14 1.78 -11.79
CA ARG A 232 -8.06 2.91 -11.73
C ARG A 232 -8.99 2.79 -10.53
N ASN A 233 -9.41 3.93 -10.02
CA ASN A 233 -10.43 4.03 -8.98
C ASN A 233 -11.45 5.10 -9.37
N LYS A 234 -12.72 4.86 -9.07
CA LYS A 234 -13.86 5.72 -9.44
C LYS A 234 -14.63 6.25 -8.23
N ASP A 235 -14.08 6.10 -7.04
CA ASP A 235 -14.76 6.37 -5.78
C ASP A 235 -14.82 7.86 -5.42
N GLU A 236 -14.18 8.73 -6.20
CA GLU A 236 -14.12 10.16 -5.94
C GLU A 236 -14.34 11.04 -7.18
N GLY A 237 -15.49 11.73 -7.18
CA GLY A 237 -15.81 12.71 -8.21
C GLY A 237 -16.14 12.07 -9.57
N ILE A 238 -16.11 12.89 -10.62
CA ILE A 238 -16.48 12.48 -11.99
C ILE A 238 -15.31 11.92 -12.80
N TYR A 239 -14.07 12.10 -12.32
CA TYR A 239 -12.86 11.65 -12.99
C TYR A 239 -12.37 10.37 -12.32
N ASN A 240 -11.87 9.43 -13.10
CA ASN A 240 -11.14 8.31 -12.55
C ASN A 240 -9.84 8.81 -11.92
N TRP A 241 -9.39 8.14 -10.88
CA TRP A 241 -8.04 8.23 -10.38
C TRP A 241 -7.23 7.10 -10.94
N TYR A 242 -5.93 7.34 -11.15
CA TYR A 242 -5.04 6.34 -11.71
C TYR A 242 -3.87 6.13 -10.77
N LEU A 243 -3.66 4.87 -10.40
CA LEU A 243 -2.47 4.45 -9.70
C LEU A 243 -1.35 4.39 -10.73
N VAL A 244 -0.31 5.18 -10.52
CA VAL A 244 0.85 5.29 -11.40
C VAL A 244 2.13 5.09 -10.60
N ASN A 245 3.17 4.64 -11.27
CA ASN A 245 4.51 4.54 -10.71
C ASN A 245 5.42 5.53 -11.45
N THR A 246 6.02 6.47 -10.72
CA THR A 246 6.90 7.51 -11.27
C THR A 246 8.36 7.07 -11.39
N GLY A 247 8.65 5.80 -11.07
CA GLY A 247 10.00 5.26 -10.93
C GLY A 247 10.56 5.36 -9.50
N THR A 248 10.12 6.35 -8.71
CA THR A 248 10.54 6.51 -7.30
C THR A 248 9.42 6.29 -6.30
N LYS A 249 8.17 6.52 -6.71
CA LYS A 249 6.99 6.44 -5.86
C LYS A 249 5.81 5.87 -6.65
N THR A 250 5.03 5.02 -5.99
CA THR A 250 3.73 4.59 -6.48
C THR A 250 2.65 5.37 -5.74
N GLY A 251 1.71 5.94 -6.48
CA GLY A 251 0.63 6.71 -5.90
C GLY A 251 -0.44 7.05 -6.92
N TRP A 252 -1.49 7.67 -6.42
CA TRP A 252 -2.66 8.01 -7.21
C TRP A 252 -2.53 9.43 -7.75
N ILE A 253 -2.77 9.59 -9.05
CA ILE A 253 -2.92 10.89 -9.72
C ILE A 253 -4.36 11.07 -10.21
N SER A 254 -4.82 12.32 -10.28
CA SER A 254 -6.18 12.60 -10.70
C SER A 254 -6.31 12.49 -12.22
N GLY A 255 -7.34 11.77 -12.68
CA GLY A 255 -7.69 11.72 -14.10
C GLY A 255 -8.16 13.04 -14.68
N ARG A 256 -8.33 14.07 -13.85
CA ARG A 256 -8.68 15.43 -14.28
C ARG A 256 -7.57 16.09 -15.10
N TYR A 257 -6.32 15.78 -14.81
CA TYR A 257 -5.14 16.48 -15.35
C TYR A 257 -4.25 15.55 -16.17
N VAL A 258 -4.86 14.55 -16.79
CA VAL A 258 -4.15 13.59 -17.62
C VAL A 258 -4.94 13.23 -18.87
N THR A 259 -4.21 12.84 -19.91
CA THR A 259 -4.78 12.24 -21.12
C THR A 259 -4.47 10.76 -21.13
N LEU A 260 -5.47 9.92 -21.37
CA LEU A 260 -5.30 8.47 -21.52
C LEU A 260 -5.25 8.10 -23.01
N THR A 261 -4.26 7.32 -23.41
CA THR A 261 -4.20 6.64 -24.71
C THR A 261 -4.40 5.15 -24.50
N GLY A 262 -5.38 4.56 -25.19
CA GLY A 262 -5.78 3.15 -25.07
C GLY A 262 -7.17 2.97 -24.45
N ASP A 263 -7.60 1.72 -24.26
CA ASP A 263 -8.89 1.40 -23.64
C ASP A 263 -8.81 1.47 -22.11
N ILE A 264 -9.57 2.40 -21.52
CA ILE A 264 -9.67 2.58 -20.07
C ILE A 264 -10.16 1.32 -19.34
N ASN A 265 -10.92 0.46 -20.02
CA ASN A 265 -11.45 -0.77 -19.42
C ASN A 265 -10.39 -1.87 -19.29
N ALA A 266 -9.25 -1.73 -19.95
CA ALA A 266 -8.08 -2.56 -19.71
C ALA A 266 -7.37 -2.24 -18.38
N ILE A 267 -7.66 -1.09 -17.75
CA ILE A 267 -7.11 -0.73 -16.44
C ILE A 267 -7.95 -1.38 -15.33
N PRO A 268 -7.36 -2.21 -14.46
CA PRO A 268 -8.10 -2.89 -13.38
C PRO A 268 -8.63 -1.88 -12.35
N LEU A 269 -9.81 -2.17 -11.80
CA LEU A 269 -10.36 -1.40 -10.68
C LEU A 269 -9.69 -1.85 -9.37
N GLN A 270 -9.27 -0.90 -8.54
CA GLN A 270 -8.69 -1.19 -7.22
C GLN A 270 -9.37 -0.38 -6.12
N SER A 271 -9.65 -1.06 -5.00
CA SER A 271 -10.05 -0.42 -3.74
C SER A 271 -8.84 0.21 -3.04
N THR A 272 -9.05 0.90 -1.93
CA THR A 272 -8.03 1.74 -1.32
C THR A 272 -7.71 1.32 0.09
N VAL A 273 -6.49 1.66 0.52
CA VAL A 273 -6.08 1.49 1.92
C VAL A 273 -7.07 2.16 2.87
N PHE A 274 -7.72 3.25 2.45
CA PHE A 274 -8.64 4.06 3.27
C PHE A 274 -9.84 3.28 3.83
N GLU A 275 -10.21 2.13 3.26
CA GLU A 275 -11.28 1.26 3.78
C GLU A 275 -10.78 0.24 4.85
N GLN A 276 -9.47 0.17 5.15
CA GLN A 276 -8.88 -0.93 5.93
C GLN A 276 -8.56 -0.62 7.43
N ILE A 277 -8.68 0.63 7.93
CA ILE A 277 -8.32 1.01 9.33
C ILE A 277 -9.54 1.04 10.26
N ASP A 278 -10.69 0.55 9.79
CA ASP A 278 -11.93 0.59 10.56
C ASP A 278 -11.83 -0.16 11.92
N GLY A 279 -10.83 -1.05 12.06
CA GLY A 279 -10.47 -1.77 13.29
C GLY A 279 -9.22 -1.28 14.04
N ALA A 280 -8.68 -0.09 13.76
CA ALA A 280 -7.49 0.39 14.48
C ALA A 280 -7.75 0.59 15.99
N PRO A 281 -6.74 0.32 16.84
CA PRO A 281 -6.86 0.46 18.29
C PRO A 281 -7.13 1.91 18.68
N ASP A 282 -7.87 2.08 19.77
CA ASP A 282 -8.00 3.38 20.42
C ASP A 282 -6.68 3.69 21.13
N VAL A 283 -5.97 4.71 20.65
CA VAL A 283 -4.68 5.16 21.19
C VAL A 283 -4.85 6.28 22.22
N GLY A 284 -6.06 6.49 22.74
CA GLY A 284 -6.37 7.52 23.74
C GLY A 284 -6.38 8.94 23.18
N VAL A 285 -6.42 9.09 21.85
CA VAL A 285 -6.40 10.38 21.17
C VAL A 285 -7.81 10.75 20.76
N LEU A 286 -8.24 11.95 21.12
CA LEU A 286 -9.55 12.47 20.77
C LEU A 286 -9.45 13.54 19.70
N ALA A 287 -10.35 13.46 18.73
CA ALA A 287 -10.65 14.50 17.78
C ALA A 287 -11.94 15.21 18.22
N VAL A 288 -11.83 16.48 18.63
CA VAL A 288 -12.95 17.30 19.12
C VAL A 288 -13.28 18.38 18.08
N PRO A 289 -14.40 18.28 17.35
CA PRO A 289 -14.79 19.29 16.39
C PRO A 289 -15.04 20.65 17.02
N ARG A 290 -14.53 21.70 16.37
CA ARG A 290 -14.84 23.11 16.62
C ARG A 290 -15.87 23.66 15.64
N SER A 291 -16.58 22.78 14.93
CA SER A 291 -17.70 23.08 14.04
C SER A 291 -18.63 21.86 13.95
N PHE A 292 -19.79 22.01 13.32
CA PHE A 292 -20.58 20.87 12.87
C PHE A 292 -19.87 20.21 11.68
N MET A 293 -19.51 18.93 11.84
CA MET A 293 -18.69 18.21 10.87
C MET A 293 -19.51 17.17 10.13
N ASN A 294 -19.28 17.05 8.82
CA ASN A 294 -19.74 15.89 8.07
C ASN A 294 -18.80 14.72 8.34
N LEU A 295 -19.32 13.61 8.86
CA LEU A 295 -18.60 12.34 8.90
C LEU A 295 -18.69 11.71 7.52
N ARG A 296 -17.56 11.47 6.88
CA ARG A 296 -17.49 11.03 5.49
C ARG A 296 -16.88 9.66 5.34
N ARG A 297 -17.28 8.93 4.30
CA ARG A 297 -16.73 7.59 4.05
C ARG A 297 -15.22 7.60 3.79
N ARG A 298 -14.70 8.65 3.14
CA ARG A 298 -13.29 8.80 2.73
C ARG A 298 -12.77 10.20 3.04
N PRO A 299 -11.45 10.43 3.04
CA PRO A 299 -10.87 11.76 3.23
C PRO A 299 -11.10 12.63 1.98
N SER A 300 -12.35 13.00 1.75
CA SER A 300 -12.76 13.84 0.62
C SER A 300 -14.14 14.42 0.85
N ILE A 301 -14.30 15.71 0.53
CA ILE A 301 -15.60 16.40 0.55
C ILE A 301 -16.59 15.85 -0.48
N ARG A 302 -16.13 15.05 -1.45
CA ARG A 302 -16.96 14.44 -2.50
C ARG A 302 -17.44 13.04 -2.15
N SER A 303 -16.91 12.45 -1.08
CA SER A 303 -17.32 11.13 -0.64
C SER A 303 -18.65 11.18 0.13
N ALA A 304 -19.33 10.02 0.18
CA ALA A 304 -20.61 9.87 0.85
C ALA A 304 -20.55 10.38 2.29
N LYS A 305 -21.56 11.16 2.66
CA LYS A 305 -21.79 11.58 4.05
C LYS A 305 -22.45 10.43 4.78
N LEU A 306 -21.75 9.90 5.79
CA LEU A 306 -22.23 8.83 6.67
C LEU A 306 -23.09 9.39 7.81
N GLY A 307 -22.82 10.63 8.21
CA GLY A 307 -23.53 11.30 9.28
C GLY A 307 -22.96 12.69 9.58
N GLU A 308 -23.35 13.23 10.73
CA GLU A 308 -22.85 14.49 11.26
C GLU A 308 -22.30 14.31 12.68
N ILE A 309 -21.27 15.08 12.99
CA ILE A 309 -20.69 15.18 14.32
C ILE A 309 -20.92 16.60 14.82
N ALA A 310 -21.54 16.71 16.00
CA ALA A 310 -21.84 17.99 16.62
C ALA A 310 -20.57 18.72 17.06
N TRP A 311 -20.66 20.04 17.14
CA TRP A 311 -19.63 20.86 17.78
C TRP A 311 -19.35 20.37 19.21
N GLY A 312 -18.07 20.24 19.57
CA GLY A 312 -17.62 19.81 20.88
C GLY A 312 -17.77 18.32 21.18
N ALA A 313 -18.34 17.51 20.27
CA ALA A 313 -18.45 16.08 20.49
C ALA A 313 -17.07 15.41 20.51
N GLU A 314 -16.84 14.53 21.48
CA GLU A 314 -15.59 13.77 21.55
C GLU A 314 -15.68 12.56 20.62
N THR A 315 -14.68 12.42 19.75
CA THR A 315 -14.55 11.30 18.82
C THR A 315 -13.19 10.67 18.98
N VAL A 316 -13.13 9.34 18.90
CA VAL A 316 -11.84 8.62 19.00
C VAL A 316 -11.11 8.79 17.67
N LEU A 317 -9.90 9.33 17.72
CA LEU A 317 -9.05 9.52 16.54
C LEU A 317 -8.21 8.26 16.29
N ILE A 318 -8.40 7.63 15.13
CA ILE A 318 -7.81 6.33 14.80
C ILE A 318 -6.95 6.33 13.52
N GLY A 319 -6.90 7.44 12.78
CA GLY A 319 -6.07 7.58 11.60
C GLY A 319 -6.00 9.03 11.12
N ARG A 320 -4.99 9.37 10.31
CA ARG A 320 -4.83 10.72 9.76
C ARG A 320 -4.20 10.71 8.37
N THR A 321 -4.47 11.76 7.60
CA THR A 321 -3.72 12.08 6.38
C THR A 321 -2.90 13.35 6.58
N ILE A 322 -1.78 13.46 5.86
CA ILE A 322 -0.87 14.60 5.95
C ILE A 322 -0.77 15.31 4.60
N GLN A 323 -0.98 16.62 4.61
CA GLN A 323 -0.72 17.48 3.47
C GLN A 323 0.15 18.65 3.90
N ALA A 324 1.29 18.83 3.21
CA ALA A 324 2.29 19.85 3.54
C ALA A 324 2.71 19.83 5.02
N GLY A 325 2.97 18.63 5.56
CA GLY A 325 3.38 18.43 6.95
C GLY A 325 2.30 18.67 8.00
N ARG A 326 1.04 18.87 7.60
CA ARG A 326 -0.08 19.12 8.51
C ARG A 326 -1.16 18.06 8.36
N ASN A 327 -1.84 17.74 9.45
CA ASN A 327 -3.04 16.90 9.41
C ASN A 327 -4.07 17.54 8.48
N PHE A 328 -4.61 16.74 7.56
CA PHE A 328 -5.57 17.22 6.56
C PHE A 328 -6.94 16.57 6.75
N TRP A 329 -6.99 15.26 6.91
CA TRP A 329 -8.18 14.53 7.34
C TRP A 329 -7.87 13.64 8.53
N LEU A 330 -8.88 13.44 9.36
CA LEU A 330 -8.83 12.63 10.57
C LEU A 330 -9.88 11.51 10.44
N GLN A 331 -9.46 10.27 10.58
CA GLN A 331 -10.35 9.12 10.66
C GLN A 331 -10.77 8.95 12.11
N VAL A 332 -12.08 8.97 12.36
CA VAL A 332 -12.64 8.96 13.70
C VAL A 332 -13.67 7.85 13.86
N ARG A 333 -13.77 7.33 15.08
CA ARG A 333 -14.88 6.49 15.53
C ARG A 333 -15.86 7.35 16.33
N TYR A 334 -17.11 7.38 15.90
CA TYR A 334 -18.17 8.15 16.54
C TYR A 334 -19.51 7.43 16.41
N LYS A 335 -20.17 7.18 17.56
CA LYS A 335 -21.48 6.50 17.63
C LYS A 335 -21.55 5.18 16.82
N GLY A 336 -20.50 4.37 16.90
CA GLY A 336 -20.42 3.08 16.20
C GLY A 336 -20.12 3.18 14.70
N GLN A 337 -19.90 4.38 14.16
CA GLN A 337 -19.46 4.59 12.79
C GLN A 337 -17.98 4.95 12.74
N VAL A 338 -17.29 4.50 11.68
CA VAL A 338 -15.96 4.97 11.31
C VAL A 338 -16.07 5.81 10.05
N GLY A 339 -15.38 6.95 10.05
CA GLY A 339 -15.31 7.81 8.87
C GLY A 339 -14.32 8.95 9.07
N TRP A 340 -14.32 9.88 8.13
CA TRP A 340 -13.33 10.93 8.02
C TRP A 340 -13.96 12.29 8.25
N ILE A 341 -13.29 13.11 9.06
CA ILE A 341 -13.61 14.52 9.29
C ILE A 341 -12.43 15.42 8.92
N PHE A 342 -12.73 16.66 8.57
CA PHE A 342 -11.72 17.59 8.04
C PHE A 342 -10.90 18.23 9.18
N ALA A 343 -9.59 17.99 9.20
CA ALA A 343 -8.72 18.31 10.33
C ALA A 343 -8.68 19.80 10.73
N PRO A 344 -8.72 20.79 9.81
CA PRO A 344 -8.63 22.21 10.18
C PRO A 344 -9.72 22.73 11.14
N PHE A 345 -10.84 22.02 11.25
CA PHE A 345 -11.93 22.36 12.17
C PHE A 345 -11.95 21.49 13.43
N VAL A 346 -10.86 20.77 13.73
CA VAL A 346 -10.78 19.84 14.86
C VAL A 346 -9.66 20.25 15.79
N SER A 347 -9.91 20.18 17.09
CA SER A 347 -8.88 20.18 18.11
C SER A 347 -8.52 18.74 18.45
N ILE A 348 -7.23 18.43 18.51
CA ILE A 348 -6.74 17.11 18.88
C ILE A 348 -6.32 17.16 20.34
N ARG A 349 -6.77 16.18 21.14
CA ARG A 349 -6.37 15.99 22.52
C ARG A 349 -5.67 14.64 22.63
N GLY A 350 -4.49 14.61 23.22
CA GLY A 350 -3.59 13.45 23.22
C GLY A 350 -2.46 13.59 22.21
N ASP A 351 -1.59 12.59 22.16
CA ASP A 351 -0.45 12.57 21.24
C ASP A 351 -0.90 12.22 19.83
N VAL A 352 -0.97 13.23 18.95
CA VAL A 352 -1.35 13.01 17.56
C VAL A 352 -0.36 12.12 16.79
N ASN A 353 0.87 11.96 17.26
CA ASN A 353 1.86 11.12 16.59
C ASN A 353 1.59 9.64 16.79
N SER A 354 0.92 9.25 17.87
CA SER A 354 0.43 7.87 18.08
C SER A 354 -0.64 7.44 17.07
N VAL A 355 -1.26 8.40 16.38
CA VAL A 355 -2.28 8.14 15.36
C VAL A 355 -1.61 7.87 14.00
N PRO A 356 -1.89 6.71 13.36
CA PRO A 356 -1.22 6.30 12.13
C PRO A 356 -1.55 7.22 10.94
N VAL A 357 -0.53 7.50 10.11
CA VAL A 357 -0.66 8.23 8.85
C VAL A 357 -0.95 7.28 7.69
N ARG A 358 -1.86 7.67 6.79
CA ARG A 358 -2.24 6.92 5.58
C ARG A 358 -1.88 7.60 4.28
#